data_AF-A0A1F1QIS0-F1
#
_entry.id   AF-A0A1F1QIS0-F1
#
_cell.length_a   1.000
_cell.length_b   1.000
_cell.length_c   1.000
_cell.angle_alpha   90.00
_cell.angle_beta   90.00
_cell.angle_gamma   90.00
#
_symmetry.space_group_name_H-M   'P 1'
#
loop_
_entity.id
_entity.type
_entity.pdbx_description
1 polymer ?
#
loop_
_entity_poly.entity_id
_entity_poly.type
_entity_poly.pdbx_seq_one_letter_code
_entity_poly.pdbx_strand_id
1 'polypeptide(L)'
;MAKPRMLETVVWRLGLAVLLALVLLGSLRADWDFSQISRRAQALYGPLGPGQARIDAWQQLLATQQQGSELERLRQVNLFFNQQLRYVEDIDLWRDVDYWATPIQSLIKGAGDCEDYAIAKYFSLRRMGIPSEKLRITYVKALRQNRAHMVLTYYSTPQAQPLVLDSLMDAIKPAGERTDLLPVYAFNGEGLWLTGASGNKKVGDTKRLSRWQDVLKKMQAEGFPAEPVY
;
A
#
# COMPACT_ATOMS: atom_id res chain seq x y z
N MET A 1 8.78 55.86 35.33
CA MET A 1 8.83 54.41 35.07
C MET A 1 7.55 54.00 34.34
N ALA A 2 7.64 53.66 33.06
CA ALA A 2 6.58 52.95 32.32
C ALA A 2 7.28 52.00 31.33
N LYS A 3 7.17 50.68 31.54
CA LYS A 3 7.71 49.65 30.63
C LYS A 3 6.82 49.55 29.39
N PRO A 4 7.39 49.30 28.18
CA PRO A 4 6.65 49.35 26.93
C PRO A 4 5.82 48.07 26.73
N ARG A 5 4.62 48.06 27.29
CA ARG A 5 3.62 46.97 27.18
C ARG A 5 3.20 46.64 25.75
N MET A 6 3.43 47.58 24.82
CA MET A 6 3.05 47.48 23.40
C MET A 6 4.01 46.61 22.58
N LEU A 7 5.31 46.55 22.94
CA LEU A 7 6.30 45.77 22.18
C LEU A 7 6.11 44.26 22.42
N GLU A 8 5.80 43.86 23.65
CA GLU A 8 5.56 42.46 24.03
C GLU A 8 4.32 41.88 23.35
N THR A 9 3.27 42.68 23.16
CA THR A 9 2.02 42.23 22.52
C THR A 9 2.18 42.01 21.01
N VAL A 10 3.01 42.81 20.34
CA VAL A 10 3.30 42.65 18.90
C VAL A 10 4.16 41.40 18.66
N VAL A 11 5.17 41.16 19.50
CA VAL A 11 6.04 39.97 19.41
C VAL A 11 5.23 38.69 19.66
N TRP A 12 4.31 38.69 20.62
CA TRP A 12 3.46 37.53 20.90
C TRP A 12 2.49 37.22 19.75
N ARG A 13 1.90 38.24 19.13
CA ARG A 13 1.01 38.07 17.95
C ARG A 13 1.76 37.57 16.72
N LEU A 14 2.97 38.06 16.48
CA LEU A 14 3.84 37.56 15.41
C LEU A 14 4.29 36.11 15.66
N GLY A 15 4.63 35.76 16.90
CA GLY A 15 4.96 34.40 17.29
C GLY A 15 3.80 33.42 17.09
N LEU A 16 2.57 33.83 17.44
CA LEU A 16 1.36 33.01 17.23
C LEU A 16 1.05 32.81 15.74
N ALA A 17 1.23 33.85 14.92
CA ALA A 17 1.01 33.79 13.48
C ALA A 17 2.02 32.88 12.78
N VAL A 18 3.29 32.90 13.20
CA VAL A 18 4.33 31.98 12.69
C VAL A 18 4.05 30.54 13.12
N LEU A 19 3.60 30.31 14.37
CA LEU A 19 3.19 28.99 14.84
C LEU A 19 1.98 28.44 14.06
N LEU A 20 0.97 29.27 13.81
CA LEU A 20 -0.18 28.92 12.96
C LEU A 20 0.23 28.61 11.52
N ALA A 21 1.12 29.42 10.93
CA ALA A 21 1.65 29.17 9.59
C ALA A 21 2.46 27.86 9.52
N LEU A 22 3.28 27.55 10.53
CA LEU A 22 4.05 26.31 10.61
C LEU A 22 3.16 25.07 10.83
N VAL A 23 2.07 25.20 11.59
CA VAL A 23 1.05 24.13 11.74
C VAL A 23 0.26 23.92 10.44
N LEU A 24 -0.03 25.00 9.70
CA LEU A 24 -0.67 24.92 8.38
C LEU A 24 0.26 24.36 7.29
N LEU A 25 1.56 24.62 7.36
CA LEU A 25 2.58 24.04 6.47
C LEU A 25 2.86 22.57 6.78
N GLY A 26 2.77 22.15 8.05
CA GLY A 26 3.02 20.77 8.49
C GLY A 26 1.95 19.75 8.10
N SER A 27 0.88 20.15 7.42
CA SER A 27 -0.25 19.30 7.03
C SER A 27 -0.43 19.11 5.52
N LEU A 28 0.45 19.66 4.70
CA LEU A 28 0.50 19.36 3.26
C LEU A 28 1.14 17.98 3.04
N ARG A 29 0.39 16.91 3.33
CA ARG A 29 0.71 15.60 2.75
C ARG A 29 0.61 15.77 1.23
N ALA A 30 1.67 15.43 0.50
CA ALA A 30 1.61 15.34 -0.96
C ALA A 30 0.53 14.33 -1.33
N ASP A 31 -0.63 14.83 -1.72
CA ASP A 31 -1.76 13.99 -2.11
C ASP A 31 -1.47 13.30 -3.44
N TRP A 32 -2.12 12.17 -3.68
CA TRP A 32 -2.07 11.51 -4.98
C TRP A 32 -2.96 12.27 -5.96
N ASP A 33 -2.34 12.99 -6.91
CA ASP A 33 -3.04 13.65 -7.99
C ASP A 33 -3.41 12.61 -9.08
N PHE A 34 -4.59 12.02 -8.95
CA PHE A 34 -5.10 11.03 -9.90
C PHE A 34 -5.23 11.57 -11.34
N SER A 35 -5.42 12.87 -11.52
CA SER A 35 -5.47 13.47 -12.86
C SER A 35 -4.09 13.45 -13.53
N GLN A 36 -3.03 13.72 -12.75
CA GLN A 36 -1.65 13.58 -13.20
C GLN A 36 -1.30 12.10 -13.41
N ILE A 37 -1.70 11.23 -12.48
CA ILE A 37 -1.41 9.80 -12.54
C ILE A 37 -2.01 9.16 -13.79
N SER A 38 -3.30 9.37 -14.05
CA SER A 38 -3.95 8.86 -15.27
C SER A 38 -3.29 9.40 -16.54
N ARG A 39 -2.91 10.68 -16.58
CA ARG A 39 -2.25 11.29 -17.74
C ARG A 39 -0.89 10.65 -18.01
N ARG A 40 -0.08 10.45 -16.97
CA ARG A 40 1.25 9.81 -17.10
C ARG A 40 1.13 8.34 -17.44
N ALA A 41 0.21 7.62 -16.80
CA ALA A 41 -0.08 6.23 -17.13
C ALA A 41 -0.51 6.08 -18.59
N GLN A 42 -1.34 6.98 -19.11
CA GLN A 42 -1.74 6.96 -20.53
C GLN A 42 -0.55 7.20 -21.46
N ALA A 43 0.38 8.08 -21.08
CA ALA A 43 1.60 8.31 -21.85
C ALA A 43 2.56 7.09 -21.82
N LEU A 44 2.62 6.37 -20.70
CA LEU A 44 3.49 5.21 -20.51
C LEU A 44 2.93 3.93 -21.15
N TYR A 45 1.62 3.72 -21.06
CA TYR A 45 0.98 2.44 -21.37
C TYR A 45 -0.02 2.50 -22.54
N GLY A 46 -0.25 3.70 -23.09
CA GLY A 46 -1.26 3.94 -24.12
C GLY A 46 -2.67 4.16 -23.54
N PRO A 47 -3.72 4.15 -24.39
CA PRO A 47 -5.09 4.40 -23.95
C PRO A 47 -5.51 3.46 -22.81
N LEU A 48 -6.02 4.04 -21.72
CA LEU A 48 -6.36 3.29 -20.51
C LEU A 48 -7.62 2.42 -20.67
N GLY A 49 -8.49 2.74 -21.64
CA GLY A 49 -9.70 1.97 -21.95
C GLY A 49 -10.59 1.75 -20.73
N PRO A 50 -11.11 0.53 -20.49
CA PRO A 50 -11.89 0.21 -19.29
C PRO A 50 -11.13 0.40 -17.97
N GLY A 51 -9.79 0.49 -18.02
CA GLY A 51 -8.94 0.75 -16.87
C GLY A 51 -9.19 2.09 -16.21
N GLN A 52 -9.58 3.13 -16.98
CA GLN A 52 -9.87 4.46 -16.41
C GLN A 52 -10.98 4.38 -15.36
N ALA A 53 -12.09 3.68 -15.64
CA ALA A 53 -13.19 3.54 -14.70
C ALA A 53 -12.78 2.81 -13.40
N ARG A 54 -11.85 1.85 -13.49
CA ARG A 54 -11.30 1.16 -12.31
C ARG A 54 -10.36 2.04 -11.50
N ILE A 55 -9.57 2.88 -12.16
CA ILE A 55 -8.72 3.89 -11.51
C ILE A 55 -9.60 4.93 -10.79
N ASP A 56 -10.67 5.40 -11.43
CA ASP A 56 -11.62 6.35 -10.82
C ASP A 56 -12.32 5.71 -9.60
N ALA A 57 -12.75 4.46 -9.71
CA ALA A 57 -13.33 3.71 -8.58
C ALA A 57 -12.32 3.51 -7.45
N TRP A 58 -11.04 3.30 -7.77
CA TRP A 58 -9.97 3.21 -6.78
C TRP A 58 -9.74 4.55 -6.08
N GLN A 59 -9.72 5.67 -6.82
CA GLN A 59 -9.66 7.00 -6.23
C GLN A 59 -10.82 7.25 -5.25
N GLN A 60 -12.04 6.86 -5.63
CA GLN A 60 -13.22 6.98 -4.76
C GLN A 60 -13.08 6.13 -3.50
N LEU A 61 -12.60 4.89 -3.60
CA LEU A 61 -12.29 4.05 -2.44
C LEU A 61 -11.29 4.75 -1.51
N LEU A 62 -10.22 5.33 -2.03
CA LEU A 62 -9.21 5.99 -1.20
C LEU A 62 -9.72 7.28 -0.55
N ALA A 63 -10.69 7.96 -1.16
CA ALA A 63 -11.29 9.17 -0.59
C ALA A 63 -12.09 8.90 0.70
N THR A 64 -12.48 7.64 0.98
CA THR A 64 -13.14 7.26 2.25
C THR A 64 -12.16 7.13 3.42
N GLN A 65 -10.86 7.41 3.22
CA GLN A 65 -9.75 7.20 4.15
C GLN A 65 -10.01 7.54 5.63
N GLN A 66 -10.80 8.57 5.94
CA GLN A 66 -11.03 9.03 7.33
C GLN A 66 -12.19 8.32 8.04
N GLN A 67 -12.91 7.44 7.35
CA GLN A 67 -14.11 6.79 7.88
C GLN A 67 -13.79 5.35 8.30
N GLY A 68 -14.40 4.90 9.40
CA GLY A 68 -14.34 3.51 9.85
C GLY A 68 -13.05 3.10 10.59
N SER A 69 -13.06 1.85 11.08
CA SER A 69 -11.94 1.22 11.78
C SER A 69 -10.88 0.69 10.79
N GLU A 70 -9.67 0.39 11.28
CA GLU A 70 -8.64 -0.27 10.45
C GLU A 70 -9.18 -1.57 9.81
N LEU A 71 -9.96 -2.35 10.56
CA LEU A 71 -10.57 -3.59 10.06
C LEU A 71 -11.55 -3.34 8.91
N GLU A 72 -12.29 -2.25 8.96
CA GLU A 72 -13.21 -1.87 7.86
C GLU A 72 -12.42 -1.50 6.60
N ARG A 73 -11.33 -0.73 6.75
CA ARG A 73 -10.43 -0.40 5.62
C ARG A 73 -9.82 -1.66 5.01
N LEU A 74 -9.37 -2.61 5.84
CA LEU A 74 -8.87 -3.91 5.37
C LEU A 74 -9.91 -4.64 4.52
N ARG A 75 -11.17 -4.72 4.98
CA ARG A 75 -12.25 -5.39 4.25
C ARG A 75 -12.57 -4.72 2.92
N GLN A 76 -12.72 -3.40 2.93
CA GLN A 76 -13.06 -2.63 1.74
C GLN A 76 -11.97 -2.75 0.67
N VAL A 77 -10.70 -2.60 1.06
CA VAL A 77 -9.57 -2.75 0.13
C VAL A 77 -9.43 -4.20 -0.36
N ASN A 78 -9.57 -5.19 0.53
CA ASN A 78 -9.48 -6.60 0.12
C ASN A 78 -10.54 -6.96 -0.91
N LEU A 79 -11.79 -6.62 -0.63
CA LEU A 79 -12.92 -6.91 -1.50
C LEU A 79 -12.84 -6.14 -2.81
N PHE A 80 -12.44 -4.86 -2.78
CA PHE A 80 -12.29 -4.05 -3.98
C PHE A 80 -11.36 -4.71 -4.99
N PHE A 81 -10.12 -5.05 -4.62
CA PHE A 81 -9.20 -5.65 -5.58
C PHE A 81 -9.60 -7.07 -5.99
N ASN A 82 -10.22 -7.84 -5.09
CA ASN A 82 -10.75 -9.16 -5.43
C ASN A 82 -11.87 -9.10 -6.48
N GLN A 83 -12.64 -8.01 -6.54
CA GLN A 83 -13.70 -7.82 -7.52
C GLN A 83 -13.22 -7.12 -8.81
N GLN A 84 -12.27 -6.19 -8.70
CA GLN A 84 -11.79 -5.40 -9.84
C GLN A 84 -10.79 -6.14 -10.72
N LEU A 85 -10.12 -7.14 -10.18
CA LEU A 85 -9.08 -7.89 -10.86
C LEU A 85 -9.52 -9.33 -11.09
N ARG A 86 -9.23 -9.85 -12.28
CA ARG A 86 -9.27 -11.29 -12.56
C ARG A 86 -7.89 -11.88 -12.29
N TYR A 87 -7.85 -13.06 -11.66
CA TYR A 87 -6.60 -13.77 -11.48
C TYR A 87 -6.11 -14.30 -12.84
N VAL A 88 -4.92 -13.87 -13.28
CA VAL A 88 -4.25 -14.32 -14.52
C VAL A 88 -2.75 -14.38 -14.25
N GLU A 89 -2.10 -15.48 -14.62
CA GLU A 89 -0.64 -15.63 -14.45
C GLU A 89 0.14 -14.67 -15.36
N ASP A 90 1.31 -14.23 -14.90
CA ASP A 90 2.13 -13.23 -15.62
C ASP A 90 2.55 -13.67 -17.02
N ILE A 91 2.80 -14.97 -17.20
CA ILE A 91 3.22 -15.48 -18.51
C ILE A 91 2.13 -15.28 -19.58
N ASP A 92 0.87 -15.25 -19.17
CA ASP A 92 -0.27 -14.99 -20.04
C ASP A 92 -0.57 -13.49 -20.14
N LEU A 93 -0.43 -12.75 -19.03
CA LEU A 93 -0.78 -11.34 -18.95
C LEU A 93 0.30 -10.39 -19.49
N TRP A 94 1.55 -10.63 -19.09
CA TRP A 94 2.72 -9.78 -19.31
C TRP A 94 3.76 -10.41 -20.26
N ARG A 95 3.66 -11.72 -20.54
CA ARG A 95 4.67 -12.48 -21.29
C ARG A 95 6.03 -12.53 -20.58
N ASP A 96 5.99 -12.45 -19.25
CA ASP A 96 7.12 -12.55 -18.34
C ASP A 96 6.70 -13.51 -17.21
N VAL A 97 7.65 -14.19 -16.57
CA VAL A 97 7.35 -15.27 -15.62
C VAL A 97 7.01 -14.75 -14.22
N ASP A 98 7.43 -13.54 -13.87
CA ASP A 98 7.35 -13.00 -12.50
C ASP A 98 7.48 -11.46 -12.56
N TYR A 99 6.43 -10.82 -13.06
CA TYR A 99 6.29 -9.40 -13.33
C TYR A 99 5.43 -8.72 -12.27
N TRP A 100 6.06 -7.99 -11.35
CA TRP A 100 5.32 -7.29 -10.31
C TRP A 100 4.71 -6.00 -10.85
N ALA A 101 3.39 -5.97 -11.02
CA ALA A 101 2.67 -4.81 -11.52
C ALA A 101 2.49 -3.74 -10.42
N THR A 102 2.43 -2.48 -10.84
CA THR A 102 1.94 -1.39 -9.99
C THR A 102 0.41 -1.49 -9.83
N PRO A 103 -0.20 -0.83 -8.82
CA PRO A 103 -1.66 -0.76 -8.72
C PRO A 103 -2.32 -0.23 -10.00
N ILE A 104 -1.70 0.76 -10.66
CA ILE A 104 -2.19 1.34 -11.92
C ILE A 104 -2.13 0.31 -13.05
N GLN A 105 -1.02 -0.42 -13.19
CA GLN A 105 -0.87 -1.45 -14.21
C GLN A 105 -1.93 -2.56 -14.05
N SER A 106 -2.14 -3.06 -12.84
CA SER A 106 -3.18 -4.08 -12.57
C SER A 106 -4.58 -3.55 -12.86
N LEU A 107 -4.90 -2.29 -12.49
CA LEU A 107 -6.20 -1.67 -12.77
C LEU A 107 -6.40 -1.41 -14.27
N ILE A 108 -5.37 -1.03 -15.01
CA ILE A 108 -5.44 -0.91 -16.49
C ILE A 108 -5.81 -2.25 -17.09
N LYS A 109 -5.10 -3.32 -16.72
CA LYS A 109 -5.36 -4.68 -17.23
C LYS A 109 -6.68 -5.28 -16.71
N GLY A 110 -7.14 -4.86 -15.53
CA GLY A 110 -8.23 -5.52 -14.82
C GLY A 110 -7.89 -6.98 -14.47
N ALA A 111 -6.60 -7.24 -14.25
CA ALA A 111 -6.05 -8.55 -13.98
C ALA A 111 -4.66 -8.43 -13.34
N GLY A 112 -4.25 -9.51 -12.69
CA GLY A 112 -2.94 -9.70 -12.08
C GLY A 112 -2.89 -11.08 -11.41
N ASP A 113 -1.76 -11.45 -10.84
CA ASP A 113 -1.60 -12.69 -10.11
C ASP A 113 -1.49 -12.44 -8.58
N CYS A 114 -0.79 -13.28 -7.81
CA CYS A 114 -0.84 -13.19 -6.35
C CYS A 114 -0.15 -11.95 -5.77
N GLU A 115 1.03 -11.57 -6.26
CA GLU A 115 1.77 -10.40 -5.79
C GLU A 115 1.07 -9.11 -6.16
N ASP A 116 0.48 -9.03 -7.36
CA ASP A 116 -0.17 -7.82 -7.86
C ASP A 116 -1.29 -7.38 -6.93
N TYR A 117 -2.09 -8.35 -6.46
CA TYR A 117 -3.14 -8.11 -5.48
C TYR A 117 -2.54 -7.66 -4.13
N ALA A 118 -1.49 -8.32 -3.65
CA ALA A 118 -0.87 -7.98 -2.37
C ALA A 118 -0.25 -6.57 -2.39
N ILE A 119 0.41 -6.21 -3.49
CA ILE A 119 1.02 -4.89 -3.76
C ILE A 119 -0.07 -3.81 -3.83
N ALA A 120 -1.13 -4.03 -4.61
CA ALA A 120 -2.21 -3.07 -4.76
C ALA A 120 -2.96 -2.82 -3.43
N LYS A 121 -3.21 -3.88 -2.66
CA LYS A 121 -3.80 -3.78 -1.31
C LYS A 121 -2.86 -3.05 -0.36
N TYR A 122 -1.55 -3.33 -0.40
CA TYR A 122 -0.55 -2.68 0.46
C TYR A 122 -0.55 -1.17 0.28
N PHE A 123 -0.33 -0.68 -0.95
CA PHE A 123 -0.27 0.77 -1.21
C PHE A 123 -1.58 1.47 -0.89
N SER A 124 -2.72 0.82 -1.15
CA SER A 124 -4.03 1.38 -0.81
C SER A 124 -4.21 1.57 0.69
N LEU A 125 -3.88 0.56 1.50
CA LEU A 125 -4.01 0.63 2.95
C LEU A 125 -3.01 1.61 3.57
N ARG A 126 -1.79 1.69 3.03
CA ARG A 126 -0.81 2.73 3.39
C ARG A 126 -1.36 4.11 3.09
N ARG A 127 -1.92 4.32 1.90
CA ARG A 127 -2.55 5.59 1.53
C ARG A 127 -3.72 5.93 2.44
N MET A 128 -4.48 4.93 2.89
CA MET A 128 -5.57 5.06 3.88
C MET A 128 -5.08 5.17 5.34
N GLY A 129 -3.78 5.35 5.56
CA GLY A 129 -3.18 5.68 6.86
C GLY A 129 -2.95 4.50 7.78
N ILE A 130 -3.05 3.24 7.31
CA ILE A 130 -2.58 2.10 8.10
C ILE A 130 -1.05 2.14 8.12
N PRO A 131 -0.40 2.14 9.30
CA PRO A 131 1.06 2.17 9.41
C PRO A 131 1.77 1.00 8.72
N SER A 132 2.96 1.22 8.16
CA SER A 132 3.72 0.22 7.39
C SER A 132 4.16 -0.95 8.26
N GLU A 133 4.50 -0.71 9.51
CA GLU A 133 4.91 -1.73 10.47
C GLU A 133 3.82 -2.78 10.76
N LYS A 134 2.56 -2.43 10.49
CA LYS A 134 1.41 -3.34 10.59
C LYS A 134 1.17 -4.16 9.33
N LEU A 135 1.76 -3.81 8.20
CA LEU A 135 1.48 -4.43 6.90
C LEU A 135 2.73 -5.13 6.37
N ARG A 136 2.59 -6.40 5.98
CA ARG A 136 3.68 -7.16 5.35
C ARG A 136 3.15 -7.99 4.19
N ILE A 137 3.79 -7.86 3.04
CA ILE A 137 3.62 -8.76 1.91
C ILE A 137 4.34 -10.06 2.26
N THR A 138 3.62 -11.18 2.25
CA THR A 138 4.09 -12.45 2.80
C THR A 138 4.09 -13.51 1.72
N TYR A 139 5.27 -14.06 1.45
CA TYR A 139 5.46 -15.21 0.59
C TYR A 139 5.13 -16.48 1.36
N VAL A 140 4.26 -17.30 0.78
CA VAL A 140 3.75 -18.53 1.37
C VAL A 140 3.80 -19.67 0.34
N LYS A 141 3.77 -20.91 0.81
CA LYS A 141 3.39 -22.05 -0.02
C LYS A 141 1.90 -22.28 0.13
N ALA A 142 1.14 -22.13 -0.96
CA ALA A 142 -0.26 -22.51 -1.00
C ALA A 142 -0.36 -24.03 -1.21
N LEU A 143 -0.75 -24.75 -0.16
CA LEU A 143 -0.71 -26.21 -0.10
C LEU A 143 -1.70 -26.88 -1.04
N ARG A 144 -2.89 -26.29 -1.21
CA ARG A 144 -3.94 -26.84 -2.09
C ARG A 144 -3.56 -26.78 -3.56
N GLN A 145 -2.93 -25.67 -3.98
CA GLN A 145 -2.44 -25.47 -5.35
C GLN A 145 -1.02 -26.05 -5.53
N ASN A 146 -0.36 -26.43 -4.43
CA ASN A 146 1.02 -26.89 -4.37
C ASN A 146 2.01 -25.97 -5.11
N ARG A 147 1.87 -24.66 -4.89
CA ARG A 147 2.73 -23.64 -5.52
C ARG A 147 3.09 -22.51 -4.57
N ALA A 148 4.06 -21.71 -4.98
CA ALA A 148 4.34 -20.41 -4.38
C ALA A 148 3.10 -19.51 -4.47
N HIS A 149 2.89 -18.68 -3.46
CA HIS A 149 1.78 -17.73 -3.43
C HIS A 149 2.18 -16.51 -2.59
N MET A 150 1.52 -15.38 -2.82
CA MET A 150 1.76 -14.14 -2.09
C MET A 150 0.45 -13.59 -1.54
N VAL A 151 0.48 -13.14 -0.29
CA VAL A 151 -0.66 -12.54 0.40
C VAL A 151 -0.22 -11.27 1.11
N LEU A 152 -1.17 -10.39 1.44
CA LEU A 152 -0.91 -9.31 2.37
C LEU A 152 -1.32 -9.72 3.78
N THR A 153 -0.44 -9.51 4.75
CA THR A 153 -0.71 -9.77 6.17
C THR A 153 -0.78 -8.48 6.96
N TYR A 154 -1.73 -8.44 7.89
CA TYR A 154 -1.95 -7.31 8.79
C TYR A 154 -1.77 -7.73 10.25
N TYR A 155 -0.96 -6.98 10.99
CA TYR A 155 -0.68 -7.17 12.41
C TYR A 155 -1.26 -6.01 13.22
N SER A 156 -2.24 -6.28 14.10
CA SER A 156 -2.79 -5.24 14.97
C SER A 156 -1.77 -4.73 15.99
N THR A 157 -0.90 -5.63 16.46
CA THR A 157 0.32 -5.34 17.22
C THR A 157 1.46 -6.22 16.69
N PRO A 158 2.74 -5.89 16.94
CA PRO A 158 3.86 -6.67 16.40
C PRO A 158 3.87 -8.16 16.80
N GLN A 159 3.23 -8.52 17.92
CA GLN A 159 3.12 -9.89 18.43
C GLN A 159 1.77 -10.55 18.14
N ALA A 160 0.80 -9.81 17.59
CA ALA A 160 -0.50 -10.35 17.26
C ALA A 160 -0.41 -11.43 16.18
N GLN A 161 -1.33 -12.39 16.23
CA GLN A 161 -1.58 -13.24 15.08
C GLN A 161 -2.07 -12.38 13.91
N PRO A 162 -1.47 -12.48 12.71
CA PRO A 162 -1.87 -11.64 11.60
C PRO A 162 -3.19 -12.08 10.99
N LEU A 163 -3.91 -11.10 10.44
CA LEU A 163 -4.97 -11.33 9.47
C LEU A 163 -4.40 -11.47 8.07
N VAL A 164 -4.99 -12.32 7.24
CA VAL A 164 -4.57 -12.61 5.87
C VAL A 164 -5.56 -12.01 4.88
N LEU A 165 -5.07 -11.15 4.00
CA LEU A 165 -5.77 -10.57 2.85
C LEU A 165 -5.24 -11.29 1.60
N ASP A 166 -6.11 -12.05 0.93
CA ASP A 166 -5.72 -13.01 -0.11
C ASP A 166 -6.51 -12.74 -1.40
N SER A 167 -5.92 -13.10 -2.55
CA SER A 167 -6.59 -13.10 -3.86
C SER A 167 -7.40 -14.38 -4.10
N LEU A 168 -7.10 -15.48 -3.39
CA LEU A 168 -7.83 -16.75 -3.52
C LEU A 168 -9.16 -16.78 -2.78
N MET A 169 -9.43 -15.81 -1.88
CA MET A 169 -10.70 -15.70 -1.15
C MET A 169 -10.97 -14.28 -0.66
N ASP A 170 -12.26 -13.92 -0.58
CA ASP A 170 -12.69 -12.59 -0.11
C ASP A 170 -12.66 -12.45 1.41
N ALA A 171 -12.83 -13.56 2.14
CA ALA A 171 -12.86 -13.56 3.59
C ALA A 171 -11.46 -13.31 4.17
N ILE A 172 -11.34 -12.26 4.99
CA ILE A 172 -10.14 -12.01 5.78
C ILE A 172 -10.18 -12.91 7.01
N LYS A 173 -9.15 -13.77 7.15
CA LYS A 173 -9.06 -14.73 8.25
C LYS A 173 -7.76 -14.58 9.04
N PRO A 174 -7.73 -14.92 10.34
CA PRO A 174 -6.49 -15.10 11.08
C PRO A 174 -5.60 -16.16 10.42
N ALA A 175 -4.28 -15.96 10.44
CA ALA A 175 -3.34 -16.89 9.80
C ALA A 175 -3.43 -18.33 10.33
N GLY A 176 -3.78 -18.52 11.61
CA GLY A 176 -3.99 -19.85 12.18
C GLY A 176 -5.18 -20.62 11.60
N GLU A 177 -6.15 -19.92 10.99
CA GLU A 177 -7.27 -20.54 10.29
C GLU A 177 -6.96 -20.83 8.80
N ARG A 178 -5.84 -20.30 8.29
CA ARG A 178 -5.36 -20.51 6.91
C ARG A 178 -4.36 -21.66 6.85
N THR A 179 -4.82 -22.85 7.28
CA THR A 179 -4.02 -24.08 7.27
C THR A 179 -3.58 -24.52 5.87
N ASP A 180 -4.15 -23.92 4.83
CA ASP A 180 -3.76 -24.07 3.43
C ASP A 180 -2.53 -23.24 3.04
N LEU A 181 -2.03 -22.35 3.90
CA LEU A 181 -0.86 -21.50 3.64
C LEU A 181 0.27 -21.79 4.63
N LEU A 182 1.47 -22.10 4.12
CA LEU A 182 2.68 -22.18 4.94
C LEU A 182 3.57 -20.95 4.69
N PRO A 183 3.78 -20.06 5.67
CA PRO A 183 4.60 -18.88 5.47
C PRO A 183 6.09 -19.23 5.35
N VAL A 184 6.81 -18.47 4.51
CA VAL A 184 8.26 -18.64 4.26
C VAL A 184 9.03 -17.38 4.66
N TYR A 185 8.57 -16.22 4.19
CA TYR A 185 9.12 -14.92 4.56
C TYR A 185 8.09 -13.81 4.34
N ALA A 186 8.30 -12.66 4.97
CA ALA A 186 7.45 -11.49 4.83
C ALA A 186 8.31 -10.23 4.69
N PHE A 187 7.83 -9.22 3.97
CA PHE A 187 8.54 -7.97 3.75
C PHE A 187 7.58 -6.79 3.62
N ASN A 188 8.09 -5.57 3.77
CA ASN A 188 7.38 -4.32 3.47
C ASN A 188 8.40 -3.25 3.03
N GLY A 189 7.99 -1.99 2.81
CA GLY A 189 8.91 -0.92 2.41
C GLY A 189 10.13 -0.67 3.33
N GLU A 190 10.17 -1.24 4.54
CA GLU A 190 11.19 -0.98 5.56
C GLU A 190 12.01 -2.20 6.01
N GLY A 191 11.59 -3.42 5.68
CA GLY A 191 12.26 -4.62 6.18
C GLY A 191 11.86 -5.93 5.53
N LEU A 192 12.69 -6.94 5.80
CA LEU A 192 12.49 -8.36 5.47
C LEU A 192 12.53 -9.19 6.76
N TRP A 193 11.57 -10.09 6.93
CA TRP A 193 11.43 -11.02 8.05
C TRP A 193 11.39 -12.46 7.52
N LEU A 194 12.21 -13.36 8.08
CA LEU A 194 12.11 -14.80 7.80
C LEU A 194 11.25 -15.47 8.86
N THR A 195 10.47 -16.47 8.46
CA THR A 195 9.75 -17.32 9.41
C THR A 195 10.62 -18.49 9.88
N GLY A 196 10.73 -18.67 11.19
CA GLY A 196 11.48 -19.76 11.82
C GLY A 196 11.06 -19.98 13.28
N ALA A 197 11.52 -21.08 13.89
CA ALA A 197 11.11 -21.58 15.22
C ALA A 197 11.33 -20.60 16.41
N SER A 198 11.94 -19.43 16.18
CA SER A 198 12.29 -18.43 17.20
C SER A 198 11.52 -17.11 17.05
N GLY A 199 10.51 -17.05 16.17
CA GLY A 199 9.70 -15.84 15.92
C GLY A 199 10.23 -14.96 14.77
N ASN A 200 9.44 -13.93 14.41
CA ASN A 200 9.68 -13.01 13.28
C ASN A 200 10.98 -12.19 13.47
N LYS A 201 12.12 -12.72 13.03
CA LYS A 201 13.39 -12.00 13.05
C LYS A 201 13.51 -11.13 11.80
N LYS A 202 13.68 -9.81 11.95
CA LYS A 202 14.06 -8.92 10.85
C LYS A 202 15.48 -9.31 10.41
N VAL A 203 15.66 -9.73 9.16
CA VAL A 203 16.93 -10.24 8.64
C VAL A 203 17.59 -9.34 7.59
N GLY A 204 16.93 -8.25 7.18
CA GLY A 204 17.49 -7.36 6.17
C GLY A 204 16.63 -6.15 5.82
N ASP A 205 17.16 -5.35 4.90
CA ASP A 205 16.52 -4.20 4.27
C ASP A 205 15.87 -4.65 2.94
N THR A 206 14.64 -4.19 2.68
CA THR A 206 13.89 -4.45 1.45
C THR A 206 14.55 -3.88 0.21
N LYS A 207 15.51 -2.97 0.35
CA LYS A 207 16.38 -2.49 -0.74
C LYS A 207 17.16 -3.59 -1.46
N ARG A 208 17.13 -4.83 -0.96
CA ARG A 208 17.69 -6.01 -1.64
C ARG A 208 16.69 -6.72 -2.56
N LEU A 209 15.39 -6.38 -2.50
CA LEU A 209 14.37 -6.91 -3.40
C LEU A 209 14.28 -6.03 -4.65
N SER A 210 15.00 -6.40 -5.69
CA SER A 210 15.07 -5.66 -6.96
C SER A 210 13.68 -5.40 -7.56
N ARG A 211 12.76 -6.35 -7.48
CA ARG A 211 11.39 -6.21 -8.00
C ARG A 211 10.56 -5.17 -7.26
N TRP A 212 10.70 -5.08 -5.94
CA TRP A 212 10.03 -4.04 -5.16
C TRP A 212 10.53 -2.64 -5.54
N GLN A 213 11.84 -2.49 -5.76
CA GLN A 213 12.40 -1.23 -6.23
C GLN A 213 11.90 -0.86 -7.64
N ASP A 214 11.72 -1.86 -8.52
CA ASP A 214 11.14 -1.63 -9.84
C ASP A 214 9.68 -1.13 -9.75
N VAL A 215 8.85 -1.74 -8.89
CA VAL A 215 7.49 -1.26 -8.61
C VAL A 215 7.49 0.20 -8.18
N LEU A 216 8.34 0.56 -7.20
CA LEU A 216 8.44 1.95 -6.72
C LEU A 216 8.89 2.91 -7.82
N LYS A 217 9.85 2.51 -8.65
CA LYS A 217 10.33 3.31 -9.78
C LYS A 217 9.22 3.52 -10.82
N LYS A 218 8.45 2.48 -11.15
CA LYS A 218 7.30 2.57 -12.06
C LYS A 218 6.22 3.49 -11.48
N MET A 219 5.89 3.38 -10.19
CA MET A 219 4.94 4.29 -9.55
C MET A 219 5.42 5.75 -9.58
N GLN A 220 6.71 6.01 -9.36
CA GLN A 220 7.23 7.37 -9.49
C GLN A 220 7.07 7.90 -10.93
N ALA A 221 7.33 7.07 -11.94
CA ALA A 221 7.11 7.41 -13.34
C ALA A 221 5.62 7.65 -13.66
N GLU A 222 4.72 6.89 -13.03
CA GLU A 222 3.27 7.06 -13.10
C GLU A 222 2.79 8.36 -12.43
N GLY A 223 3.62 9.03 -11.62
CA GLY A 223 3.25 10.31 -10.98
C GLY A 223 2.87 10.20 -9.51
N PHE A 224 3.09 9.06 -8.89
CA PHE A 224 3.06 8.98 -7.44
C PHE A 224 4.23 9.78 -6.84
N PRO A 225 4.04 10.46 -5.71
CA PRO A 225 5.17 11.01 -4.97
C PRO A 225 6.10 9.85 -4.57
N ALA A 226 7.40 10.12 -4.47
CA ALA A 226 8.30 9.16 -3.83
C ALA A 226 7.72 8.83 -2.44
N GLU A 227 7.63 7.54 -2.11
CA GLU A 227 7.02 7.12 -0.83
C GLU A 227 7.61 7.97 0.30
N PRO A 228 6.77 8.61 1.13
CA PRO A 228 7.26 9.15 2.37
C PRO A 228 7.85 7.99 3.16
N VAL A 229 9.06 8.20 3.69
CA VAL A 229 9.53 7.45 4.85
C VAL A 229 8.56 7.85 5.97
N TYR A 230 7.48 7.10 6.14
CA TYR A 230 6.51 7.31 7.20
C TYR A 230 7.03 6.72 8.51
#